data_AF-A0A2S8PGS5-F1
#
_entry.id   AF-A0A2S8PGS5-F1
#
_cell.length_a   1.000
_cell.length_b   1.000
_cell.length_c   1.000
_cell.angle_alpha   90.00
_cell.angle_beta   90.00
_cell.angle_gamma   90.00
#
_symmetry.space_group_name_H-M   'P 1'
#
loop_
_entity.id
_entity.type
_entity.pdbx_description
1 polymer ?
#
loop_
_entity_poly.entity_id
_entity_poly.type
_entity_poly.pdbx_seq_one_letter_code
_entity_poly.pdbx_strand_id
1 'polypeptide(L)'
;MSLKDQINAGGLMTVVCYFPVGRADEYFVKEENRIDYYKVRQGKAVQIWAAKTTNDIVENKGLPFFSYKIVQEIGERPSVKGAFVYYENHGAIAAVFYGIINDQGKAKQLGEADGNKGVIVDIPEEKNYMKH
;
A
#
# COMPACT_ATOMS: atom_id res chain seq x y z
N MET A 1 14.74 -17.07 16.60
CA MET A 1 14.49 -16.97 15.15
C MET A 1 15.25 -15.76 14.63
N SER A 2 16.06 -15.88 13.59
CA SER A 2 16.87 -14.75 13.11
C SER A 2 16.03 -13.75 12.32
N LEU A 3 16.49 -12.50 12.19
CA LEU A 3 15.82 -11.47 11.37
C LEU A 3 15.69 -11.91 9.90
N LYS A 4 16.61 -12.75 9.42
CA LYS A 4 16.56 -13.40 8.10
C LYS A 4 15.40 -14.40 7.97
N ASP A 5 15.09 -15.12 9.06
CA ASP A 5 14.01 -16.11 9.07
C ASP A 5 12.64 -15.43 9.11
N GLN A 6 12.53 -14.23 9.69
CA GLN A 6 11.30 -13.43 9.67
C GLN A 6 10.99 -12.86 8.28
N ILE A 7 12.03 -12.52 7.50
CA ILE A 7 11.90 -12.09 6.10
C ILE A 7 11.50 -13.27 5.20
N ASN A 8 12.02 -14.47 5.47
CA ASN A 8 11.61 -15.70 4.75
C ASN A 8 10.29 -16.30 5.28
N ALA A 9 9.81 -15.88 6.44
CA ALA A 9 8.47 -16.20 6.96
C ALA A 9 7.35 -15.38 6.30
N GLY A 10 7.67 -14.56 5.28
CA GLY A 10 6.70 -13.81 4.46
C GLY A 10 5.67 -14.67 3.70
N GLY A 11 5.71 -16.00 3.83
CA GLY A 11 4.81 -16.92 3.16
C GLY A 11 3.36 -16.94 3.66
N LEU A 12 2.98 -16.17 4.68
CA LEU A 12 1.59 -16.17 5.20
C LEU A 12 0.94 -14.78 5.34
N MET A 13 1.68 -13.69 5.23
CA MET A 13 1.15 -12.35 5.50
C MET A 13 0.66 -11.67 4.23
N THR A 14 -0.49 -11.00 4.32
CA THR A 14 -0.92 -10.05 3.30
C THR A 14 -0.22 -8.72 3.50
N VAL A 15 0.44 -8.24 2.45
CA VAL A 15 1.07 -6.91 2.42
C VAL A 15 0.45 -6.13 1.27
N VAL A 16 -0.06 -4.93 1.58
CA VAL A 16 -0.63 -4.04 0.55
C VAL A 16 0.23 -2.80 0.42
N CYS A 17 0.73 -2.53 -0.78
CA CYS A 17 1.39 -1.29 -1.12
C CYS A 17 0.40 -0.38 -1.85
N TYR A 18 0.37 0.91 -1.49
CA TYR A 18 -0.43 1.92 -2.17
C TYR A 18 0.46 3.05 -2.68
N PHE A 19 0.36 3.36 -3.97
CA PHE A 19 1.11 4.43 -4.63
C PHE A 19 0.11 5.47 -5.13
N PRO A 20 0.30 6.78 -4.84
CA PRO A 20 -0.50 7.79 -5.50
C PRO A 20 -0.28 7.70 -7.02
N VAL A 21 -1.34 7.82 -7.79
CA VAL A 21 -1.25 7.78 -9.26
C VAL A 21 -0.24 8.82 -9.78
N GLY A 22 0.65 8.37 -10.67
CA GLY A 22 1.71 9.14 -11.31
C GLY A 22 2.95 9.36 -10.45
N ARG A 23 3.01 8.77 -9.25
CA ARG A 23 4.09 8.99 -8.28
C ARG A 23 4.58 7.68 -7.68
N ALA A 24 5.84 7.37 -7.96
CA ALA A 24 6.56 6.24 -7.36
C ALA A 24 7.55 6.70 -6.25
N ASP A 25 7.67 8.00 -6.01
CA ASP A 25 8.54 8.60 -5.01
C ASP A 25 7.91 8.69 -3.61
N GLU A 26 6.67 8.26 -3.46
CA GLU A 26 6.01 8.10 -2.16
C GLU A 26 4.99 6.97 -2.20
N TYR A 27 4.83 6.28 -1.07
CA TYR A 27 3.95 5.11 -1.00
C TYR A 27 3.59 4.76 0.43
N PHE A 28 2.51 3.99 0.57
CA PHE A 28 2.09 3.40 1.82
C PHE A 28 2.33 1.89 1.80
N VAL A 29 2.61 1.30 2.94
CA VAL A 29 2.69 -0.15 3.14
C VAL A 29 1.77 -0.52 4.30
N LYS A 30 0.86 -1.46 4.06
CA LYS A 30 -0.09 -1.96 5.04
C LYS A 30 0.22 -3.43 5.31
N GLU A 31 0.50 -3.73 6.56
CA GLU A 31 0.58 -5.08 7.15
C GLU A 31 -0.52 -5.27 8.20
N GLU A 32 -0.83 -6.50 8.60
CA GLU A 32 -1.91 -6.89 9.55
C GLU A 32 -2.48 -5.76 10.46
N ASN A 33 -1.68 -5.18 11.36
CA ASN A 33 -2.10 -4.16 12.32
C ASN A 33 -1.30 -2.85 12.23
N ARG A 34 -0.68 -2.57 11.07
CA ARG A 34 0.17 -1.39 10.86
C ARG A 34 0.00 -0.83 9.45
N ILE A 35 0.08 0.49 9.33
CA ILE A 35 0.29 1.16 8.05
C ILE A 35 1.44 2.16 8.18
N ASP A 36 2.34 2.15 7.21
CA ASP A 36 3.51 3.02 7.12
C ASP A 36 3.41 3.88 5.87
N TYR A 37 4.03 5.06 5.92
CA TYR A 37 4.17 5.95 4.77
C TYR A 37 5.64 6.35 4.58
N TYR A 38 6.09 6.21 3.34
CA TYR A 38 7.46 6.43 2.92
C TYR A 38 7.55 7.50 1.83
N LYS A 39 8.66 8.23 1.83
CA LYS A 39 9.12 9.04 0.69
C LYS A 39 10.48 8.56 0.24
N VAL A 40 10.66 8.40 -1.07
CA VAL A 40 11.93 8.10 -1.70
C VAL A 40 12.70 9.40 -1.89
N ARG A 41 13.82 9.55 -1.17
CA ARG A 41 14.71 10.71 -1.27
C ARG A 41 16.10 10.21 -1.62
N GLN A 42 16.67 10.71 -2.71
CA GLN A 42 18.01 10.31 -3.18
C GLN A 42 18.16 8.78 -3.31
N GLY A 43 17.12 8.11 -3.84
CA GLY A 43 17.09 6.66 -4.02
C GLY A 43 16.89 5.84 -2.74
N LYS A 44 16.60 6.48 -1.60
CA LYS A 44 16.35 5.81 -0.32
C LYS A 44 14.92 6.04 0.15
N ALA A 45 14.22 4.98 0.53
CA ALA A 45 12.95 5.10 1.22
C ALA A 45 13.17 5.60 2.65
N VAL A 46 12.51 6.70 3.00
CA VAL A 46 12.51 7.30 4.34
C VAL A 46 11.11 7.21 4.91
N GLN A 47 10.95 6.55 6.05
CA GLN A 47 9.67 6.49 6.75
C GLN A 47 9.34 7.86 7.33
N ILE A 48 8.19 8.41 6.93
CA ILE A 48 7.73 9.74 7.36
C ILE A 48 6.68 9.60 8.46
N TRP A 49 5.85 8.56 8.37
CA TRP A 49 4.74 8.32 9.29
C TRP A 49 4.45 6.83 9.41
N ALA A 50 3.95 6.44 10.59
CA ALA A 50 3.46 5.10 10.84
C ALA A 50 2.29 5.14 11.82
N ALA A 51 1.38 4.18 11.66
CA ALA A 51 0.23 4.02 12.53
C ALA A 51 -0.03 2.57 12.90
N LYS A 52 -0.43 2.35 14.15
CA LYS A 52 -1.01 1.09 14.61
C LYS A 52 -2.51 1.11 14.34
N THR A 53 -3.03 -0.01 13.85
CA THR A 53 -4.43 -0.13 13.42
C THR A 53 -5.14 -1.29 14.11
N THR A 54 -6.47 -1.25 14.15
CA THR A 54 -7.33 -2.38 14.53
C THR A 54 -8.18 -2.82 13.33
N ASN A 55 -8.94 -3.91 13.49
CA ASN A 55 -9.85 -4.40 12.44
C ASN A 55 -11.18 -3.62 12.39
N ASP A 56 -11.37 -2.63 13.25
CA ASP A 56 -12.58 -1.79 13.23
C ASP A 56 -12.59 -0.93 11.97
N ILE A 57 -13.73 -0.90 11.27
CA ILE A 57 -13.88 -0.13 10.04
C ILE A 57 -14.36 1.29 10.36
N VAL A 58 -13.58 2.29 9.97
CA VAL A 58 -13.85 3.72 10.14
C VAL A 58 -13.34 4.52 8.95
N GLU A 59 -13.93 5.70 8.71
CA GLU A 59 -13.37 6.66 7.76
C GLU A 59 -12.16 7.38 8.38
N ASN A 60 -11.01 7.34 7.71
CA ASN A 60 -9.81 8.03 8.16
C ASN A 60 -9.64 9.38 7.45
N LYS A 61 -9.74 10.47 8.21
CA LYS A 61 -9.48 11.82 7.69
C LYS A 61 -8.06 11.91 7.11
N GLY A 62 -7.97 12.30 5.84
CA GLY A 62 -6.71 12.45 5.09
C GLY A 62 -6.21 11.18 4.40
N LEU A 63 -6.86 10.03 4.63
CA LEU A 63 -6.52 8.72 4.06
C LEU A 63 -7.78 8.01 3.54
N PRO A 64 -8.46 8.55 2.51
CA PRO A 64 -9.76 8.03 2.05
C PRO A 64 -9.72 6.62 1.47
N PHE A 65 -8.54 6.12 1.10
CA PHE A 65 -8.32 4.75 0.63
C PHE A 65 -8.18 3.73 1.77
N PHE A 66 -8.09 4.18 3.03
CA PHE A 66 -7.76 3.35 4.18
C PHE A 66 -8.89 3.35 5.22
N SER A 67 -9.48 2.19 5.46
CA SER A 67 -10.71 2.05 6.25
C SER A 67 -10.53 1.44 7.64
N TYR A 68 -9.30 1.14 8.06
CA TYR A 68 -9.05 0.55 9.39
C TYR A 68 -8.78 1.62 10.45
N LYS A 69 -9.31 1.43 11.66
CA LYS A 69 -9.16 2.39 12.76
C LYS A 69 -7.71 2.53 13.20
N ILE A 70 -7.20 3.76 13.16
CA ILE A 70 -5.89 4.14 13.70
C ILE A 70 -6.01 4.41 15.20
N VAL A 71 -5.16 3.77 16.00
CA VAL A 71 -5.16 3.90 17.48
C VAL A 71 -3.91 4.58 18.03
N GLN A 72 -2.83 4.63 17.26
CA GLN A 72 -1.58 5.28 17.64
C GLN A 72 -0.81 5.67 16.39
N GLU A 73 -0.08 6.78 16.46
CA GLU A 73 0.69 7.32 15.34
C GLU A 73 2.04 7.85 15.79
N ILE A 74 2.99 7.82 14.87
CA ILE A 74 4.29 8.50 14.98
C ILE A 74 4.60 9.21 13.66
N GLY A 75 5.25 10.37 13.75
CA GLY A 75 5.60 11.18 12.58
C GLY A 75 4.47 12.07 12.07
N GLU A 76 4.67 12.66 10.89
CA GLU A 76 3.73 13.61 10.30
C GLU A 76 2.72 12.88 9.40
N ARG A 77 1.45 12.81 9.84
CA ARG A 77 0.40 12.13 9.07
C ARG A 77 0.28 12.76 7.66
N PRO A 78 0.42 11.96 6.59
CA PRO A 78 0.23 12.47 5.25
C PRO A 78 -1.25 12.80 5.00
N SER A 79 -1.49 13.92 4.33
CA SER A 79 -2.80 14.28 3.80
C SER A 79 -2.76 14.09 2.30
N VAL A 80 -3.38 13.01 1.82
CA VAL A 80 -3.31 12.63 0.41
C VAL A 80 -4.70 12.70 -0.23
N LYS A 81 -4.72 13.06 -1.51
CA LYS A 81 -5.92 13.20 -2.33
C LYS A 81 -5.67 12.54 -3.68
N GLY A 82 -6.74 12.13 -4.34
CA GLY A 82 -6.68 11.52 -5.65
C GLY A 82 -6.68 9.99 -5.61
N ALA A 83 -6.46 9.39 -6.77
CA ALA A 83 -6.46 7.95 -6.95
C ALA A 83 -5.11 7.32 -6.56
N PHE A 84 -5.16 6.02 -6.26
CA PHE A 84 -4.01 5.21 -5.90
C PHE A 84 -3.94 3.97 -6.77
N VAL A 85 -2.74 3.54 -7.13
CA VAL A 85 -2.45 2.17 -7.53
C VAL A 85 -2.24 1.35 -6.26
N TYR A 86 -2.75 0.12 -6.24
CA TYR A 86 -2.43 -0.83 -5.17
C TYR A 86 -1.84 -2.13 -5.70
N TYR A 87 -0.98 -2.72 -4.88
CA TYR A 87 -0.44 -4.07 -5.03
C TYR A 87 -0.65 -4.82 -3.73
N GLU A 88 -1.40 -5.91 -3.78
CA GLU A 88 -1.73 -6.74 -2.64
C GLU A 88 -1.06 -8.12 -2.83
N ASN A 89 -0.01 -8.37 -2.05
CA ASN A 89 0.69 -9.64 -2.05
C ASN A 89 0.08 -10.56 -0.99
N HIS A 90 -0.37 -11.73 -1.41
CA HIS A 90 -0.79 -12.82 -0.54
C HIS A 90 0.23 -13.96 -0.58
N GLY A 91 1.15 -13.96 0.38
CA GLY A 91 2.17 -15.01 0.48
C GLY A 91 1.57 -16.42 0.56
N ALA A 92 0.43 -16.59 1.25
CA ALA A 92 -0.20 -17.89 1.51
C ALA A 92 -0.69 -18.61 0.23
N ILE A 93 -1.06 -17.85 -0.80
CA ILE A 93 -1.53 -18.39 -2.08
C ILE A 93 -0.59 -18.05 -3.24
N ALA A 94 0.56 -17.45 -2.93
CA ALA A 94 1.52 -16.95 -3.91
C ALA A 94 0.88 -16.13 -5.04
N ALA A 95 -0.03 -15.22 -4.68
CA ALA A 95 -0.73 -14.35 -5.64
C ALA A 95 -0.49 -12.88 -5.31
N VAL A 96 -0.36 -12.06 -6.35
CA VAL A 96 -0.33 -10.60 -6.27
C VAL A 96 -1.51 -10.05 -7.03
N PHE A 97 -2.44 -9.41 -6.35
CA PHE A 97 -3.52 -8.66 -6.98
C PHE A 97 -3.12 -7.20 -7.12
N TYR A 98 -3.53 -6.57 -8.21
CA TYR A 98 -3.25 -5.16 -8.43
C TYR A 98 -4.43 -4.46 -9.06
N GLY A 99 -4.50 -3.14 -8.84
CA GLY A 99 -5.56 -2.34 -9.38
C GLY A 99 -5.47 -0.88 -9.00
N ILE A 100 -6.60 -0.19 -9.13
CA ILE A 100 -6.71 1.25 -8.84
C ILE A 100 -7.80 1.48 -7.80
N ILE A 101 -7.51 2.34 -6.83
CA ILE A 101 -8.47 2.94 -5.92
C ILE A 101 -8.74 4.36 -6.43
N ASN A 102 -10.01 4.68 -6.71
CA ASN A 102 -10.36 6.03 -7.15
C ASN A 102 -10.30 7.05 -6.00
N ASP A 103 -10.55 8.32 -6.32
CA ASP A 103 -10.55 9.43 -5.34
C ASP A 103 -11.64 9.34 -4.27
N GLN A 104 -12.61 8.43 -4.43
CA GLN A 104 -13.66 8.11 -3.46
C GLN A 104 -13.30 6.90 -2.58
N GLY A 105 -12.11 6.32 -2.72
CA GLY A 105 -11.71 5.13 -1.97
C GLY A 105 -12.28 3.81 -2.52
N LYS A 106 -12.89 3.80 -3.71
CA LYS A 106 -13.41 2.57 -4.33
C LYS A 106 -12.32 1.87 -5.14
N ALA A 107 -12.04 0.62 -4.78
CA ALA A 107 -11.08 -0.23 -5.47
C ALA A 107 -11.69 -0.90 -6.72
N LYS A 108 -10.91 -0.97 -7.79
CA LYS A 108 -11.13 -1.80 -8.97
C LYS A 108 -9.87 -2.63 -9.21
N GLN A 109 -9.99 -3.95 -9.07
CA GLN A 109 -8.94 -4.88 -9.45
C GLN A 109 -8.78 -4.89 -10.98
N LEU A 110 -7.54 -4.83 -11.44
CA LEU A 110 -7.19 -4.84 -12.86
C LEU A 110 -6.54 -6.16 -13.28
N GLY A 111 -5.91 -6.89 -12.36
CA GLY A 111 -5.35 -8.19 -12.66
C GLY A 111 -4.76 -8.92 -11.47
N GLU A 112 -4.07 -10.01 -11.79
CA GLU A 112 -3.40 -10.92 -10.88
C GLU A 112 -2.05 -11.35 -11.50
N ALA A 113 -1.04 -11.54 -10.66
CA ALA A 113 0.26 -12.05 -11.04
C ALA A 113 0.75 -13.13 -10.06
N ASP A 114 1.67 -13.97 -10.54
CA ASP A 114 2.35 -15.00 -9.76
C ASP A 114 3.28 -14.36 -8.72
N GLY A 115 2.94 -14.50 -7.44
CA GLY A 115 3.67 -13.92 -6.32
C GLY A 115 4.99 -14.61 -5.98
N ASN A 116 5.31 -15.76 -6.60
CA ASN A 116 6.62 -16.40 -6.44
C ASN A 116 7.71 -15.74 -7.31
N LYS A 117 7.33 -14.80 -8.18
CA LYS A 117 8.25 -14.09 -9.07
C LYS A 117 8.36 -12.63 -8.64
N GLY A 118 9.50 -12.01 -8.95
CA GLY A 118 9.57 -10.56 -8.95
C GLY A 118 8.59 -10.03 -9.99
N VAL A 119 7.58 -9.27 -9.54
CA VAL A 119 6.52 -8.79 -10.42
C VAL A 119 6.83 -7.36 -10.87
N ILE A 120 6.85 -7.13 -12.18
CA ILE A 120 6.75 -5.81 -12.79
C ILE A 120 5.39 -5.78 -13.50
N VAL A 121 4.51 -4.87 -13.10
CA VAL A 121 3.18 -4.71 -13.70
C VAL A 121 3.10 -3.35 -14.37
N ASP A 122 2.70 -3.33 -15.63
CA ASP A 122 2.28 -2.10 -16.31
C ASP A 122 0.78 -1.88 -16.03
N ILE A 123 0.42 -0.66 -15.63
CA ILE A 123 -0.96 -0.26 -15.31
C ILE A 123 -1.32 0.93 -16.21
N PRO A 124 -1.66 0.68 -17.49
CA PRO A 124 -1.92 1.75 -18.45
C PRO A 124 -3.13 2.62 -18.05
N GLU A 125 -4.08 2.08 -17.29
CA GLU A 125 -5.25 2.78 -16.78
C GLU A 125 -4.89 3.94 -15.84
N GLU A 126 -3.69 3.96 -15.27
CA GLU A 126 -3.20 5.05 -14.44
C GLU A 126 -3.33 6.41 -15.14
N LYS A 127 -3.14 6.45 -16.46
CA LYS A 127 -3.27 7.65 -17.30
C LYS A 127 -4.66 8.31 -17.21
N ASN A 128 -5.70 7.53 -16.92
CA ASN A 128 -7.07 8.05 -16.79
C ASN A 128 -7.29 8.85 -15.49
N TYR A 129 -6.37 8.73 -14.54
CA TYR A 129 -6.45 9.36 -13.22
C TYR A 129 -5.34 10.40 -12.99
N MET A 130 -4.39 10.52 -13.92
CA MET A 130 -3.44 11.62 -13.95
C MET A 130 -4.18 12.90 -14.33
N LYS A 131 -4.24 13.88 -13.43
CA LYS A 131 -4.74 15.22 -13.78
C LYS A 131 -3.74 15.89 -14.71
N HIS A 132 -4.22 16.39 -15.85
CA HIS A 132 -3.49 17.35 -16.69
C HIS A 132 -3.31 18.69 -15.98
#